data_AF-A0A963IAZ7-F1
#
_entry.id   AF-A0A963IAZ7-F1
#
_cell.length_a   1.000
_cell.length_b   1.000
_cell.length_c   1.000
_cell.angle_alpha   90.00
_cell.angle_beta   90.00
_cell.angle_gamma   90.00
#
_symmetry.space_group_name_H-M   'P 1'
#
loop_
_entity.id
_entity.type
_entity.pdbx_description
1 polymer ?
#
loop_
_entity_poly.entity_id
_entity_poly.type
_entity_poly.pdbx_seq_one_letter_code
_entity_poly.pdbx_strand_id
1 'polypeptide(L)'
;PERSADKAARKADRAQAAAERQAQLAARRPLLKEADTLERKLAGWQAEKDGLDARLADPALYADSGKALLADLLKQQAELAAGMEAAELRWLEVHEALDALDAGVSD
;
A
#
# COMPACT_ATOMS: atom_id res chain seq x y z
N PRO A 1 43.16 1.04 32.90
CA PRO A 1 41.74 0.88 33.33
C PRO A 1 40.79 1.68 32.42
N GLU A 2 41.05 2.99 32.25
CA GLU A 2 40.22 3.89 31.42
C GLU A 2 40.11 3.49 29.94
N ARG A 3 41.23 3.12 29.28
CA ARG A 3 41.21 2.64 27.88
C ARG A 3 40.36 1.38 27.65
N SER A 4 40.17 0.56 28.68
CA SER A 4 39.32 -0.64 28.60
C SER A 4 37.85 -0.28 28.76
N ALA A 5 37.53 0.73 29.57
CA ALA A 5 36.18 1.26 29.73
C ALA A 5 35.71 1.97 28.45
N ASP A 6 36.57 2.78 27.82
CA ASP A 6 36.30 3.42 26.52
C ASP A 6 36.02 2.41 25.41
N LYS A 7 36.78 1.31 25.38
CA LYS A 7 36.59 0.24 24.38
C LYS A 7 35.27 -0.51 24.59
N ALA A 8 34.85 -0.69 25.85
CA ALA A 8 33.57 -1.29 26.19
C ALA A 8 32.39 -0.37 25.83
N ALA A 9 32.48 0.92 26.13
CA ALA A 9 31.49 1.93 25.76
C ALA A 9 31.26 1.96 24.24
N ARG A 10 32.33 2.11 23.44
CA ARG A 10 32.22 2.10 21.97
C ARG A 10 31.68 0.78 21.39
N LYS A 11 31.85 -0.34 22.09
CA LYS A 11 31.26 -1.62 21.69
C LYS A 11 29.76 -1.64 21.98
N ALA A 12 29.34 -1.13 23.14
CA ALA A 12 27.94 -0.98 23.50
C ALA A 12 27.21 -0.06 22.52
N ASP A 13 27.77 1.12 22.20
CA ASP A 13 27.18 2.08 21.26
C ASP A 13 26.96 1.46 19.88
N ARG A 14 27.94 0.70 19.37
CA ARG A 14 27.80 0.00 18.08
C ARG A 14 26.75 -1.09 18.10
N ALA A 15 26.62 -1.82 19.22
CA ALA A 15 25.60 -2.86 19.37
C ALA A 15 24.20 -2.23 19.43
N GLN A 16 24.05 -1.12 20.16
CA GLN A 16 22.82 -0.35 20.25
C GLN A 16 22.38 0.18 18.89
N ALA A 17 23.28 0.86 18.17
CA ALA A 17 22.99 1.38 16.83
C ALA A 17 22.66 0.25 15.82
N ALA A 18 23.25 -0.94 15.97
CA ALA A 18 22.90 -2.09 15.14
C ALA A 18 21.50 -2.65 15.45
N ALA A 19 21.13 -2.70 16.73
CA ALA A 19 19.80 -3.14 17.16
C ALA A 19 18.71 -2.17 16.69
N GLU A 20 18.95 -0.86 16.78
CA GLU A 20 18.04 0.19 16.28
C GLU A 20 17.79 0.05 14.78
N ARG A 21 18.86 -0.10 13.98
CA ARG A 21 18.72 -0.37 12.53
C ARG A 21 17.95 -1.65 12.24
N GLN A 22 18.20 -2.72 12.99
CA GLN A 22 17.47 -3.97 12.81
C GLN A 22 15.98 -3.83 13.15
N ALA A 23 15.65 -3.13 14.24
CA ALA A 23 14.27 -2.86 14.63
C ALA A 23 13.53 -2.03 13.57
N GLN A 24 14.18 -1.00 13.02
CA GLN A 24 13.62 -0.19 11.93
C GLN A 24 13.35 -1.01 10.68
N LEU A 25 14.32 -1.81 10.24
CA LEU A 25 14.14 -2.71 9.08
C LEU A 25 13.00 -3.71 9.32
N ALA A 26 12.89 -4.26 10.54
CA ALA A 26 11.81 -5.17 10.89
C ALA A 26 10.43 -4.48 10.83
N ALA A 27 10.33 -3.22 11.29
CA ALA A 27 9.10 -2.43 11.22
C ALA A 27 8.70 -2.05 9.78
N ARG A 28 9.68 -1.73 8.92
CA ARG A 28 9.44 -1.32 7.52
C ARG A 28 8.98 -2.44 6.60
N ARG A 29 9.57 -3.64 6.75
CA ARG A 29 9.32 -4.77 5.84
C ARG A 29 7.84 -5.11 5.61
N PRO A 30 6.98 -5.20 6.65
CA PRO A 30 5.56 -5.46 6.42
C PRO A 30 4.87 -4.31 5.66
N LEU A 31 5.21 -3.05 5.95
CA LEU A 31 4.61 -1.88 5.30
C LEU A 31 4.99 -1.82 3.81
N LEU A 32 6.27 -2.04 3.47
CA LEU A 32 6.71 -2.09 2.07
C LEU A 32 6.01 -3.21 1.29
N LYS A 33 5.82 -4.37 1.92
CA LYS A 33 5.08 -5.49 1.32
C LYS A 33 3.61 -5.14 1.12
N GLU A 34 3.01 -4.45 2.08
CA GLU A 34 1.62 -4.01 1.98
C GLU A 34 1.44 -2.99 0.85
N ALA A 35 2.34 -1.99 0.74
CA ALA A 35 2.34 -1.03 -0.37
C ALA A 35 2.41 -1.71 -1.74
N ASP A 36 3.39 -2.61 -1.96
CA ASP A 36 3.50 -3.37 -3.23
C ASP A 36 2.26 -4.22 -3.52
N THR A 37 1.65 -4.79 -2.48
CA THR A 37 0.40 -5.56 -2.62
C THR A 37 -0.76 -4.67 -3.07
N LEU A 38 -0.90 -3.49 -2.46
CA LEU A 38 -1.94 -2.52 -2.80
C LEU A 38 -1.75 -1.98 -4.21
N GLU A 39 -0.52 -1.66 -4.61
CA GLU A 39 -0.20 -1.19 -5.97
C GLU A 39 -0.58 -2.21 -7.04
N ARG A 40 -0.23 -3.49 -6.83
CA ARG A 40 -0.61 -4.58 -7.75
C ARG A 40 -2.12 -4.75 -7.83
N LYS A 41 -2.80 -4.63 -6.69
CA LYS A 41 -4.25 -4.75 -6.60
C LYS A 41 -4.95 -3.62 -7.35
N LEU A 42 -4.51 -2.38 -7.11
CA LEU A 42 -5.01 -1.18 -7.79
C LEU A 42 -4.79 -1.27 -9.31
N ALA A 43 -3.62 -1.73 -9.75
CA ALA A 43 -3.36 -1.93 -11.18
C ALA A 43 -4.29 -2.99 -11.81
N GLY A 44 -4.55 -4.10 -11.11
CA GLY A 44 -5.49 -5.12 -11.56
C GLY A 44 -6.93 -4.59 -11.64
N TRP A 45 -7.37 -3.90 -10.61
CA TRP A 45 -8.69 -3.26 -10.57
C TRP A 45 -8.87 -2.15 -11.61
N GLN A 46 -7.82 -1.38 -11.90
CA GLN A 46 -7.89 -0.40 -12.99
C GLN A 46 -8.13 -1.09 -14.34
N ALA A 47 -7.45 -2.22 -14.61
CA ALA A 47 -7.69 -2.98 -15.83
C ALA A 47 -9.10 -3.60 -15.89
N GLU A 48 -9.63 -4.08 -14.76
CA GLU A 48 -11.02 -4.54 -14.65
C GLU A 48 -12.01 -3.40 -14.92
N LYS A 49 -11.76 -2.22 -14.35
CA LYS A 49 -12.57 -1.02 -14.55
C LYS A 49 -12.60 -0.62 -16.02
N ASP A 50 -11.45 -0.58 -16.68
CA ASP A 50 -11.36 -0.25 -18.11
C ASP A 50 -12.17 -1.23 -18.97
N GLY A 51 -12.15 -2.52 -18.61
CA GLY A 51 -12.98 -3.55 -19.26
C GLY A 51 -14.48 -3.35 -19.03
N LEU A 52 -14.89 -2.98 -17.81
CA LEU A 52 -16.29 -2.65 -17.51
C LEU A 52 -16.75 -1.40 -18.26
N ASP A 53 -15.93 -0.36 -18.29
CA ASP A 53 -16.22 0.90 -18.98
C ASP A 53 -16.38 0.68 -20.49
N ALA A 54 -15.51 -0.14 -21.10
CA ALA A 54 -15.61 -0.51 -22.51
C ALA A 54 -16.90 -1.26 -22.82
N ARG A 55 -17.37 -2.13 -21.92
CA ARG A 55 -18.66 -2.82 -22.06
C ARG A 55 -19.82 -1.84 -21.93
N LEU A 56 -19.81 -1.01 -20.89
CA LEU A 56 -20.85 -0.02 -20.61
C LEU A 56 -20.98 1.03 -21.72
N ALA A 57 -19.94 1.24 -22.54
CA ALA A 57 -20.00 2.10 -23.71
C ALA A 57 -20.84 1.54 -24.87
N ASP A 58 -21.23 0.26 -24.86
CA ASP A 58 -22.07 -0.34 -25.91
C ASP A 58 -23.51 0.20 -25.86
N PRO A 59 -23.98 0.93 -26.90
CA PRO A 59 -25.34 1.45 -26.94
C PRO A 59 -26.42 0.36 -26.90
N ALA A 60 -26.11 -0.87 -27.33
CA ALA A 60 -27.05 -1.98 -27.33
C ALA A 60 -27.47 -2.41 -25.91
N LEU A 61 -26.64 -2.14 -24.89
CA LEU A 61 -26.96 -2.43 -23.48
C LEU A 61 -28.16 -1.63 -22.95
N TYR A 62 -28.46 -0.49 -23.58
CA TYR A 62 -29.53 0.40 -23.14
C TYR A 62 -30.90 0.07 -23.75
N ALA A 63 -30.97 -0.94 -24.62
CA ALA A 63 -32.23 -1.52 -25.06
C ALA A 63 -32.93 -2.29 -23.92
N ASP A 64 -34.25 -2.48 -24.00
CA ASP A 64 -35.03 -3.13 -22.94
C ASP A 64 -34.52 -4.54 -22.57
N SER A 65 -33.97 -5.28 -23.52
CA SER A 65 -33.36 -6.60 -23.31
C SER A 65 -32.03 -6.55 -22.54
N GLY A 66 -31.38 -5.39 -22.44
CA GLY A 66 -30.07 -5.20 -21.80
C GLY A 66 -30.12 -4.68 -20.36
N LYS A 67 -31.31 -4.26 -19.86
CA LYS A 67 -31.45 -3.56 -18.56
C LYS A 67 -30.91 -4.34 -17.36
N ALA A 68 -31.12 -5.65 -17.29
CA ALA A 68 -30.61 -6.47 -16.19
C ALA A 68 -29.07 -6.53 -16.20
N LEU A 69 -28.47 -6.76 -17.37
CA LEU A 69 -27.03 -6.76 -17.54
C LEU A 69 -26.42 -5.38 -17.26
N LEU A 70 -27.06 -4.31 -17.71
CA LEU A 70 -26.64 -2.93 -17.41
C LEU A 70 -26.60 -2.66 -15.91
N ALA A 71 -27.64 -3.06 -15.17
CA ALA A 71 -27.68 -2.90 -13.71
C ALA A 71 -26.54 -3.67 -13.02
N ASP A 72 -26.28 -4.91 -13.45
CA ASP A 72 -25.20 -5.72 -12.90
C ASP A 72 -23.81 -5.11 -13.18
N LEU A 73 -23.60 -4.55 -14.38
CA LEU A 73 -22.33 -3.90 -14.73
C LEU A 73 -22.10 -2.61 -13.95
N LEU A 74 -23.14 -1.79 -13.78
CA LEU A 74 -23.05 -0.57 -12.97
C LEU A 74 -22.79 -0.89 -11.49
N LYS A 75 -23.40 -1.96 -10.97
CA LYS A 75 -23.12 -2.43 -9.61
C LYS A 75 -21.66 -2.86 -9.45
N GLN A 76 -21.13 -3.65 -10.38
CA GLN A 76 -19.72 -4.06 -10.37
C GLN A 76 -18.78 -2.85 -10.45
N GLN A 77 -19.07 -1.87 -11.32
CA GLN A 77 -18.27 -0.66 -11.43
C GLN A 77 -18.26 0.15 -10.12
N ALA A 78 -19.41 0.26 -9.44
CA ALA A 78 -19.51 0.97 -8.16
C ALA A 78 -18.76 0.24 -7.02
N GLU A 79 -18.89 -1.09 -6.94
CA GLU A 79 -18.16 -1.90 -5.95
C GLU A 79 -16.64 -1.83 -6.17
N LEU A 80 -16.21 -1.86 -7.43
CA LEU A 80 -14.80 -1.73 -7.81
C LEU A 80 -14.25 -0.35 -7.45
N ALA A 81 -14.99 0.72 -7.77
CA ALA A 81 -14.60 2.09 -7.43
C ALA A 81 -14.45 2.27 -5.91
N ALA A 82 -15.42 1.81 -5.12
CA ALA A 82 -15.33 1.86 -3.66
C ALA A 82 -14.14 1.05 -3.11
N GLY A 83 -13.86 -0.11 -3.72
CA GLY A 83 -12.69 -0.93 -3.38
C GLY A 83 -11.37 -0.21 -3.67
N MET A 84 -11.27 0.45 -4.82
CA MET A 84 -10.09 1.22 -5.23
C MET A 84 -9.86 2.41 -4.28
N GLU A 85 -10.89 3.20 -3.98
CA GLU A 85 -10.80 4.33 -3.04
C GLU A 85 -10.28 3.89 -1.66
N ALA A 86 -10.80 2.77 -1.13
CA ALA A 86 -10.34 2.23 0.14
C ALA A 86 -8.89 1.75 0.10
N ALA A 87 -8.46 1.15 -1.01
CA ALA A 87 -7.08 0.71 -1.19
C ALA A 87 -6.10 1.88 -1.39
N GLU A 88 -6.52 2.94 -2.09
CA GLU A 88 -5.75 4.19 -2.24
C GLU A 88 -5.56 4.88 -0.90
N LEU A 89 -6.62 5.01 -0.10
CA LEU A 89 -6.52 5.55 1.26
C LEU A 89 -5.55 4.74 2.10
N ARG A 90 -5.66 3.40 2.08
CA ARG A 90 -4.74 2.53 2.81
C ARG A 90 -3.30 2.66 2.31
N TRP A 91 -3.10 2.82 1.00
CA TRP A 91 -1.78 3.01 0.42
C TRP A 91 -1.15 4.31 0.94
N LEU A 92 -1.91 5.41 1.01
CA LEU A 92 -1.44 6.67 1.59
C LEU A 92 -1.03 6.50 3.07
N GLU A 93 -1.87 5.86 3.89
CA GLU A 93 -1.56 5.60 5.31
C GLU A 93 -0.28 4.76 5.49
N VAL A 94 -0.05 3.78 4.60
CA VAL A 94 1.16 2.95 4.64
C VAL A 94 2.41 3.78 4.33
N HIS A 95 2.34 4.68 3.35
CA HIS A 95 3.45 5.58 3.03
C HIS A 95 3.68 6.62 4.13
N GLU A 96 2.64 7.19 4.73
CA GLU A 96 2.78 8.06 5.90
C GLU A 96 3.47 7.35 7.07
N ALA A 97 3.13 6.07 7.31
CA ALA A 97 3.78 5.26 8.34
C ALA A 97 5.25 4.97 8.01
N LEU A 98 5.58 4.75 6.74
CA LEU A 98 6.96 4.58 6.27
C LEU A 98 7.76 5.88 6.43
N ASP A 99 7.19 7.03 6.07
CA ASP A 99 7.82 8.34 6.22
C ASP A 99 8.07 8.67 7.70
N ALA A 100 7.11 8.37 8.59
CA ALA A 100 7.27 8.55 10.03
C ALA A 100 8.41 7.68 10.59
N LEU A 101 8.57 6.45 10.08
CA LEU A 101 9.69 5.59 10.42
C LEU A 101 11.03 6.07 9.84
N ASP A 102 11.06 6.94 8.82
CA ASP A 102 12.28 7.51 8.24
C ASP A 102 12.67 8.81 8.97
N ALA A 103 11.68 9.63 9.31
CA ALA A 103 11.86 10.86 10.08
C ALA A 103 12.47 10.57 11.46
N GLY A 104 12.03 9.50 12.14
CA GLY A 104 12.61 9.06 13.41
C GLY A 104 14.04 8.50 13.34
N VAL A 105 14.65 8.42 12.16
CA VAL A 105 16.07 8.04 11.94
C VAL A 105 16.95 9.25 11.70
N SER A 106 16.35 10.39 11.33
CA SER A 106 17.05 11.63 11.00
C SER A 106 17.26 12.57 12.20
N ASP A 107 16.67 12.24 13.35
CA ASP A 107 16.95 12.83 14.68
C ASP A 107 17.96 11.97 15.46
#